data_AF-A0A7Y3DIJ5-F1
#
_entry.id   AF-A0A7Y3DIJ5-F1
#
_cell.length_a   1.000
_cell.length_b   1.000
_cell.length_c   1.000
_cell.angle_alpha   90.00
_cell.angle_beta   90.00
_cell.angle_gamma   90.00
#
_symmetry.space_group_name_H-M   'P 1'
#
loop_
_entity.id
_entity.type
_entity.pdbx_description
1 polymer ?
#
loop_
_entity_poly.entity_id
_entity_poly.type
_entity_poly.pdbx_seq_one_letter_code
_entity_poly.pdbx_strand_id
1 'polypeptide(L)'
;MDWWILELIVTGVLVVILLVLGPLIKRFGKSYAADIFRANPRTGKSYLVLMDVAYYLIFAAFILFTVSFERDSGWAQQVNAEQLEASTLRVGGMLLLMGILHGLNVISLPIIGRLLGLGRTLESDTPKPKAA
;
A
#
# COMPACT_ATOMS: atom_id res chain seq x y z
N MET A 1 12.02 33.93 1.82
CA MET A 1 11.02 32.94 2.23
C MET A 1 11.79 31.85 2.93
N ASP A 2 11.46 31.57 4.19
CA ASP A 2 12.18 30.56 4.95
C ASP A 2 11.99 29.18 4.30
N TRP A 3 13.04 28.37 4.29
CA TRP A 3 13.06 27.07 3.61
C TRP A 3 11.88 26.17 4.04
N TRP A 4 11.51 26.21 5.32
CA TRP A 4 10.43 25.40 5.90
C TRP A 4 9.06 25.74 5.30
N ILE A 5 8.86 26.97 4.79
CA ILE A 5 7.59 27.37 4.16
C ILE A 5 7.42 26.61 2.84
N LEU A 6 8.48 26.53 2.02
CA LEU A 6 8.44 25.76 0.78
C LEU A 6 8.19 24.28 1.08
N GLU A 7 8.88 23.76 2.10
CA GLU A 7 8.77 22.36 2.53
C GLU A 7 7.33 22.00 2.96
N LEU A 8 6.69 22.86 3.76
CA LEU A 8 5.30 22.69 4.16
C LEU A 8 4.33 22.75 2.97
N ILE A 9 4.56 23.68 2.03
CA ILE A 9 3.73 23.79 0.82
C ILE A 9 3.85 22.51 -0.02
N VAL A 10 5.07 22.07 -0.32
CA VAL A 10 5.32 20.87 -1.14
C VAL A 10 4.74 19.63 -0.46
N THR A 11 5.01 19.44 0.84
CA THR A 11 4.46 18.32 1.61
C THR A 11 2.93 18.36 1.61
N GLY A 12 2.33 19.54 1.83
CA GLY A 12 0.88 19.72 1.78
C GLY A 12 0.29 19.37 0.42
N VAL A 13 0.93 19.81 -0.68
CA VAL A 13 0.53 19.46 -2.04
C VAL A 13 0.59 17.95 -2.28
N LEU A 14 1.68 17.28 -1.85
CA LEU A 14 1.80 15.82 -1.98
C LEU A 14 0.70 15.08 -1.20
N VAL A 15 0.39 15.53 0.02
CA VAL A 15 -0.71 14.97 0.82
C VAL A 15 -2.06 15.18 0.13
N VAL A 16 -2.33 16.37 -0.40
CA VAL A 16 -3.57 16.66 -1.13
C VAL A 16 -3.69 15.77 -2.37
N ILE A 17 -2.61 15.65 -3.16
CA ILE A 17 -2.56 14.76 -4.32
C ILE A 17 -2.86 13.32 -3.91
N LEU A 18 -2.24 12.83 -2.85
CA LEU A 18 -2.46 11.46 -2.34
C LEU A 18 -3.92 11.22 -1.95
N LEU A 19 -4.52 12.16 -1.19
CA LEU A 19 -5.89 12.05 -0.71
C LEU A 19 -6.93 12.21 -1.82
N VAL A 20 -6.63 12.97 -2.87
CA VAL A 20 -7.53 13.16 -4.02
C VAL A 20 -7.40 12.01 -5.02
N LEU A 21 -6.18 11.59 -5.34
CA LEU A 21 -5.95 10.52 -6.32
C LEU A 21 -6.33 9.15 -5.78
N GLY A 22 -6.13 8.86 -4.48
CA GLY A 22 -6.49 7.56 -3.89
C GLY A 22 -7.93 7.11 -4.21
N PRO A 23 -8.96 7.93 -3.89
CA PRO A 23 -10.35 7.65 -4.24
C PRO A 23 -10.61 7.54 -5.76
N LEU A 24 -9.89 8.33 -6.58
CA LEU A 24 -10.04 8.30 -8.04
C LEU A 24 -9.49 6.99 -8.62
N ILE A 25 -8.30 6.57 -8.21
CA ILE A 25 -7.70 5.29 -8.62
C ILE A 25 -8.60 4.13 -8.20
N LYS A 26 -9.12 4.16 -6.97
CA LYS A 26 -10.08 3.18 -6.47
C LYS A 26 -11.35 3.11 -7.32
N ARG A 27 -11.85 4.25 -7.81
CA ARG A 27 -13.02 4.30 -8.70
C ARG A 27 -12.78 3.52 -9.99
N PHE A 28 -11.60 3.66 -10.60
CA PHE A 28 -11.23 2.89 -11.79
C PHE A 28 -11.05 1.39 -11.49
N GLY A 29 -10.47 1.05 -10.34
CA GLY A 29 -10.32 -0.35 -9.92
C GLY A 29 -11.65 -1.05 -9.59
N LYS A 30 -12.71 -0.30 -9.29
CA LYS A 30 -14.02 -0.86 -8.90
C LYS A 30 -14.68 -1.67 -10.00
N SER A 31 -14.65 -1.22 -11.26
CA SER A 31 -15.21 -1.98 -12.38
C SER A 31 -14.44 -3.29 -12.58
N TYR A 32 -13.11 -3.22 -12.59
CA TYR A 32 -12.24 -4.37 -12.71
C TYR A 32 -12.45 -5.41 -11.60
N ALA A 33 -12.56 -4.94 -10.34
CA ALA A 33 -12.86 -5.82 -9.22
C ALA A 33 -14.26 -6.45 -9.32
N ALA A 34 -15.25 -5.72 -9.86
CA ALA A 34 -16.59 -6.28 -10.06
C ALA A 34 -16.59 -7.42 -11.08
N ASP A 35 -15.74 -7.34 -12.11
CA ASP A 35 -15.59 -8.40 -13.10
C ASP A 35 -14.85 -9.62 -12.53
N ILE A 36 -13.74 -9.41 -11.82
CA ILE A 36 -12.96 -10.51 -11.21
C ILE A 36 -13.73 -11.21 -10.09
N PHE A 37 -14.37 -10.44 -9.22
CA PHE A 37 -15.09 -10.95 -8.04
C PHE A 37 -16.59 -11.02 -8.30
N ARG A 38 -17.02 -11.20 -9.55
CA ARG A 38 -18.44 -11.24 -9.93
C ARG A 38 -19.26 -12.24 -9.11
N ALA A 39 -18.68 -13.40 -8.80
CA ALA A 39 -19.31 -14.45 -8.00
C ALA A 39 -19.45 -14.08 -6.51
N ASN A 40 -18.63 -13.16 -5.98
CA ASN A 40 -18.71 -12.72 -4.59
C ASN A 40 -18.32 -11.24 -4.43
N PRO A 41 -19.24 -10.31 -4.72
CA PRO A 41 -18.96 -8.86 -4.75
C PRO A 41 -18.49 -8.28 -3.41
N ARG A 42 -18.89 -8.90 -2.28
CA ARG A 42 -18.47 -8.49 -0.94
C ARG A 42 -16.96 -8.66 -0.77
N THR A 43 -16.41 -9.78 -1.25
CA THR A 43 -14.97 -10.05 -1.22
C THR A 43 -14.21 -9.06 -2.08
N GLY A 44 -14.71 -8.74 -3.29
CA GLY A 44 -14.09 -7.73 -4.16
C GLY A 44 -14.04 -6.34 -3.53
N LYS A 45 -15.10 -5.93 -2.83
CA LYS A 45 -15.11 -4.66 -2.07
C LYS A 45 -14.07 -4.66 -0.95
N SER A 46 -14.00 -5.72 -0.15
CA SER A 46 -13.00 -5.83 0.92
C SER A 46 -11.57 -5.88 0.39
N TYR A 47 -11.35 -6.58 -0.72
CA TYR A 47 -10.05 -6.65 -1.39
C TYR A 47 -9.54 -5.25 -1.79
N LEU A 48 -10.38 -4.43 -2.42
CA LEU A 48 -10.01 -3.06 -2.76
C LEU A 48 -9.67 -2.21 -1.54
N VAL A 49 -10.43 -2.34 -0.44
CA VAL A 49 -10.14 -1.64 0.82
C VAL A 49 -8.80 -2.08 1.41
N LEU A 50 -8.48 -3.38 1.36
CA LEU A 50 -7.19 -3.89 1.82
C LEU A 50 -6.03 -3.37 0.95
N MET A 51 -6.23 -3.27 -0.37
CA MET A 51 -5.24 -2.68 -1.28
C MET A 51 -5.04 -1.19 -1.04
N ASP A 52 -6.09 -0.44 -0.68
CA ASP A 52 -5.97 0.98 -0.32
C ASP A 52 -5.00 1.18 0.86
N VAL A 53 -4.98 0.27 1.84
CA VAL A 53 -4.04 0.35 2.97
C VAL A 53 -2.60 0.28 2.48
N ALA A 54 -2.27 -0.68 1.62
CA ALA A 54 -0.93 -0.78 1.03
C ALA A 54 -0.56 0.49 0.25
N TYR A 55 -1.51 1.01 -0.53
CA TYR A 55 -1.34 2.25 -1.29
C TYR A 55 -0.95 3.42 -0.40
N TYR A 56 -1.75 3.73 0.64
CA TYR A 56 -1.45 4.86 1.52
C TYR A 56 -0.16 4.68 2.31
N LEU A 57 0.17 3.46 2.73
CA LEU A 57 1.43 3.18 3.43
C LEU A 57 2.65 3.49 2.55
N ILE A 58 2.64 3.05 1.28
CA ILE A 58 3.75 3.26 0.35
C ILE A 58 3.90 4.75 0.00
N PHE A 59 2.79 5.45 -0.27
CA PHE A 59 2.85 6.87 -0.59
C PHE A 59 3.19 7.75 0.62
N ALA A 60 2.72 7.40 1.81
CA ALA A 60 3.14 8.08 3.04
C ALA A 60 4.65 7.90 3.27
N ALA A 61 5.18 6.69 3.04
CA ALA A 61 6.62 6.44 3.11
C ALA A 61 7.40 7.31 2.10
N PHE A 62 6.92 7.39 0.86
CA PHE A 62 7.52 8.25 -0.16
C PHE A 62 7.59 9.71 0.30
N ILE A 63 6.48 10.26 0.82
CA ILE A 63 6.45 11.63 1.34
C ILE A 63 7.52 11.82 2.41
N LEU A 64 7.57 10.92 3.42
CA LEU A 64 8.56 11.01 4.49
C LEU A 64 10.01 10.93 3.99
N PHE A 65 10.29 10.15 2.95
CA PHE A 65 11.63 10.06 2.35
C PHE A 65 12.03 11.30 1.54
N THR A 66 11.05 12.09 1.11
CA THR A 66 11.30 13.32 0.35
C THR A 66 11.34 14.57 1.22
N VAL A 67 10.90 14.50 2.48
CA VAL A 67 10.93 15.65 3.39
C VAL A 67 12.37 16.03 3.70
N SER A 68 12.70 17.31 3.56
CA SER A 68 13.99 17.87 3.93
C SER A 68 13.96 18.52 5.32
N PHE A 69 15.05 18.35 6.07
CA PHE A 69 15.24 18.98 7.37
C PHE A 69 16.51 19.82 7.35
N GLU A 70 16.37 21.14 7.48
CA GLU A 70 17.51 22.03 7.63
C GLU A 70 17.57 22.62 9.04
N ARG A 71 18.77 22.83 9.54
CA ARG A 71 18.98 23.28 10.91
C ARG A 71 18.79 24.79 10.97
N ASP A 72 17.80 25.25 11.72
CA ASP A 72 17.70 26.67 12.04
C ASP A 72 18.78 27.06 13.07
N SER A 73 19.28 28.28 12.96
CA SER A 73 20.35 28.88 13.76
C SER A 73 20.13 28.81 15.29
N GLY A 74 18.89 28.57 15.74
CA GLY A 74 18.48 28.47 17.16
C GLY A 74 18.27 27.06 17.72
N TRP A 75 18.44 25.97 16.96
CA TRP A 75 18.23 24.61 17.47
C TRP A 75 19.32 24.21 18.49
N ALA A 76 18.92 24.13 19.77
CA ALA A 76 19.76 23.70 20.88
C ALA A 76 20.26 22.24 20.73
N GLN A 77 21.39 21.92 21.36
CA GLN A 77 22.17 20.68 21.18
C GLN A 77 21.46 19.33 21.49
N GLN A 78 20.19 19.33 21.88
CA GLN A 78 19.51 18.14 22.43
C GLN A 78 18.69 17.34 21.40
N VAL A 79 18.14 17.99 20.37
CA VAL A 79 17.53 17.35 19.20
C VAL A 79 17.96 18.15 17.98
N ASN A 80 18.69 17.53 17.06
CA ASN A 80 19.21 18.18 15.86
C ASN A 80 18.47 17.70 14.59
N ALA A 81 18.66 18.42 13.48
CA ALA A 81 18.04 18.08 12.19
C ALA A 81 18.39 16.65 11.74
N GLU A 82 19.64 16.20 11.97
CA GLU A 82 20.10 14.84 11.63
C GLU A 82 19.31 13.76 12.39
N GLN A 83 19.03 13.96 13.69
CA GLN A 83 18.25 13.02 14.47
C GLN A 83 16.80 12.96 13.99
N LEU A 84 16.23 14.10 13.60
CA LEU A 84 14.88 14.16 13.05
C LEU A 84 14.81 13.48 11.68
N GLU A 85 15.77 13.73 10.80
CA GLU A 85 15.90 13.09 9.50
C GLU A 85 16.04 11.57 9.65
N ALA A 86 16.94 11.10 10.52
CA ALA A 86 17.11 9.67 10.80
C ALA A 86 15.84 9.02 11.36
N SER A 87 15.09 9.73 12.21
CA SER A 87 13.82 9.25 12.76
C SER A 87 12.74 9.17 11.68
N THR A 88 12.63 10.21 10.84
CA THR A 88 11.71 10.26 9.69
C THR A 88 12.00 9.13 8.70
N LEU A 89 13.28 8.88 8.39
CA LEU A 89 13.70 7.78 7.53
C LEU A 89 13.28 6.41 8.11
N ARG A 90 13.43 6.20 9.42
CA ARG A 90 13.01 4.94 10.05
C ARG A 90 11.49 4.74 9.97
N VAL A 91 10.72 5.79 10.22
CA VAL A 91 9.25 5.73 10.10
C VAL A 91 8.85 5.47 8.65
N GLY A 92 9.42 6.22 7.69
CA GLY A 92 9.18 6.01 6.26
C GLY A 92 9.54 4.58 5.82
N GLY A 93 10.69 4.06 6.24
CA GLY A 93 11.11 2.69 5.97
C GLY A 93 10.14 1.65 6.52
N MET A 94 9.66 1.84 7.75
CA MET A 94 8.69 0.93 8.34
C MET A 94 7.34 0.95 7.58
N LEU A 95 6.85 2.14 7.22
CA LEU A 95 5.64 2.28 6.40
C LEU A 95 5.80 1.60 5.04
N LEU A 96 6.94 1.78 4.37
CA LEU A 96 7.22 1.15 3.08
C LEU A 96 7.23 -0.38 3.19
N LEU A 97 7.96 -0.92 4.16
CA LEU A 97 8.03 -2.36 4.41
C LEU A 97 6.63 -2.94 4.69
N MET A 98 5.86 -2.30 5.57
CA MET A 98 4.48 -2.71 5.85
C MET A 98 3.61 -2.66 4.60
N GLY A 99 3.68 -1.59 3.81
CA GLY A 99 2.89 -1.43 2.60
C GLY A 99 3.20 -2.50 1.55
N ILE A 100 4.48 -2.79 1.31
CA ILE A 100 4.92 -3.84 0.38
C ILE A 100 4.49 -5.23 0.88
N LEU A 101 4.83 -5.57 2.13
CA LEU A 101 4.52 -6.89 2.69
C LEU A 101 3.01 -7.14 2.73
N HIS A 102 2.22 -6.13 3.14
CA HIS A 102 0.76 -6.21 3.12
C HIS A 102 0.22 -6.36 1.70
N GLY A 103 0.69 -5.56 0.74
CA GLY A 103 0.30 -5.68 -0.66
C GLY A 103 0.58 -7.06 -1.24
N LEU A 104 1.78 -7.60 -1.00
CA LEU A 104 2.14 -8.96 -1.40
C LEU A 104 1.25 -10.02 -0.75
N ASN A 105 0.96 -9.89 0.55
CA ASN A 105 0.08 -10.81 1.27
C ASN A 105 -1.34 -10.80 0.67
N VAL A 106 -1.89 -9.62 0.39
CA VAL A 106 -3.23 -9.46 -0.20
C VAL A 106 -3.29 -10.05 -1.61
N ILE A 107 -2.26 -9.86 -2.43
CA ILE A 107 -2.17 -10.43 -3.79
C ILE A 107 -1.97 -11.95 -3.77
N SER A 108 -1.28 -12.49 -2.77
CA SER A 108 -0.97 -13.91 -2.67
C SER A 108 -2.21 -14.77 -2.40
N LEU A 109 -3.15 -14.30 -1.57
CA LEU A 109 -4.33 -15.07 -1.16
C LEU A 109 -5.22 -15.51 -2.36
N PRO A 110 -5.60 -14.64 -3.31
CA PRO A 110 -6.34 -15.06 -4.49
C PRO A 110 -5.58 -16.03 -5.40
N ILE A 111 -4.27 -15.87 -5.54
CA ILE A 111 -3.43 -16.72 -6.39
C ILE A 111 -3.38 -18.14 -5.82
N ILE A 112 -3.08 -18.27 -4.52
CA ILE A 112 -3.05 -19.56 -3.82
C ILE A 112 -4.43 -20.21 -3.86
N GLY A 113 -5.50 -19.46 -3.60
CA GLY A 113 -6.87 -19.96 -3.66
C GLY A 113 -7.24 -20.52 -5.04
N ARG A 114 -6.83 -19.86 -6.12
CA ARG A 114 -7.04 -20.36 -7.50
C ARG A 114 -6.25 -21.62 -7.77
N LEU A 115 -4.97 -21.66 -7.42
CA LEU A 115 -4.10 -22.82 -7.65
C LEU A 115 -4.62 -24.08 -6.92
N LEU A 116 -5.00 -23.94 -5.66
CA LEU A 116 -5.55 -25.06 -4.86
C LEU A 116 -6.95 -25.47 -5.37
N GLY A 117 -7.78 -24.51 -5.78
CA GLY A 117 -9.09 -24.79 -6.37
C GLY A 117 -8.99 -25.60 -7.66
N LEU A 118 -8.07 -25.22 -8.56
CA LEU A 118 -7.77 -25.94 -9.80
C LEU A 118 -7.38 -27.40 -9.54
N GLY A 119 -6.48 -27.65 -8.57
CA GLY A 119 -6.07 -29.00 -8.18
C GLY A 119 -7.24 -29.90 -7.79
N ARG A 120 -8.20 -29.37 -7.00
CA ARG A 120 -9.39 -30.12 -6.58
C ARG A 120 -10.31 -30.51 -7.74
N THR A 121 -10.49 -29.61 -8.72
CA THR A 121 -11.29 -29.90 -9.94
C THR A 121 -10.66 -31.00 -10.79
N LEU A 122 -9.33 -30.97 -10.95
CA LEU A 122 -8.60 -31.99 -11.70
C LEU A 122 -8.67 -33.36 -11.00
N GLU A 123 -8.58 -33.38 -9.67
CA GLU A 123 -8.72 -34.61 -8.89
C GLU A 123 -10.14 -35.20 -9.00
N SER A 124 -11.19 -34.37 -9.02
CA SER A 124 -12.56 -34.85 -9.22
C SER A 124 -12.86 -35.35 -10.63
N ASP A 125 -12.20 -34.80 -11.65
CA ASP A 125 -12.35 -35.21 -13.05
C ASP A 125 -11.51 -36.44 -13.42
N THR A 126 -10.62 -36.90 -12.52
CA THR A 126 -9.82 -38.11 -12.74
C THR A 126 -10.69 -39.35 -12.47
N PRO A 127 -11.00 -40.20 -13.48
CA PRO A 127 -11.85 -41.37 -13.27
C PRO A 127 -11.18 -42.34 -12.30
N LYS A 128 -11.87 -42.71 -11.20
CA LYS A 128 -11.37 -43.76 -10.31
C LYS A 128 -11.29 -45.08 -11.10
N PRO A 129 -10.15 -45.82 -11.04
CA PRO A 129 -10.05 -47.11 -11.70
C PRO A 129 -11.13 -48.04 -11.13
N LYS A 130 -11.93 -48.65 -12.01
CA LYS A 130 -12.89 -49.68 -11.61
C LYS A 130 -12.10 -50.82 -10.94
N ALA A 131 -12.40 -51.09 -9.69
CA ALA A 131 -11.87 -52.26 -8.99
C ALA A 131 -12.29 -53.52 -9.80
N ALA A 132 -11.29 -54.31 -10.19
CA ALA A 132 -11.46 -55.58 -10.87
C ALA A 132 -11.79 -56.70 -9.87
#